data_AF-A0A1F8QRY3-F1
#
_entry.id   AF-A0A1F8QRY3-F1
#
_cell.length_a   1.000
_cell.length_b   1.000
_cell.length_c   1.000
_cell.angle_alpha   90.00
_cell.angle_beta   90.00
_cell.angle_gamma   90.00
#
_symmetry.space_group_name_H-M   'P 1'
#
loop_
_entity.id
_entity.type
_entity.pdbx_description
1 polymer ?
#
loop_
_entity_poly.entity_id
_entity_poly.type
_entity_poly.pdbx_seq_one_letter_code
_entity_poly.pdbx_strand_id
1 'polypeptide(L)'
;MDYEVIIVGARVAGSTLATLLGLQGHRVLLLEKAHFPSDTLSTHFFRAPTLRVFERLGVLDEVKSAAPPLTVLWNYIDGHVISAPVEAPEAHLRYFLCRRRITLDWVLFQRAKQELDIEVRQGAHVKELIRLNGRVTGVRWTEADGMNEASARVVVGADGFYSTLAKSLEPAYETRSPVRRCMYYTYFQGIKPLDETSFAEHHFLGNTLTYVFPTDANLTLVAVSVPISEFASFRKEPLKRFRAHLNSLSLLAPRLHKAEVAAAVKGAGNVPCYQRVPYGPGWALVGDSQQIMDPWSGMGIDHATTHASLLADSLHRFLCDGAPWDVTMSDYRSQARKWSEKAYRRTSTYAADLRPMTRAALQKRGLS
;
A
#
# COMPACT_ATOMS: atom_id res chain seq x y z
N MET A 1 -11.56 16.86 25.53
CA MET A 1 -10.92 15.86 24.65
C MET A 1 -9.49 16.31 24.45
N ASP A 2 -8.54 15.39 24.56
CA ASP A 2 -7.11 15.72 24.60
C ASP A 2 -6.56 16.02 23.20
N TYR A 3 -7.12 15.35 22.19
CA TYR A 3 -6.78 15.50 20.79
C TYR A 3 -8.03 15.71 19.94
N GLU A 4 -7.86 16.23 18.72
CA GLU A 4 -8.95 16.20 17.74
C GLU A 4 -9.04 14.82 17.09
N VAL A 5 -7.89 14.24 16.74
CA VAL A 5 -7.79 12.94 16.09
C VAL A 5 -6.73 12.07 16.74
N ILE A 6 -7.07 10.82 17.03
CA ILE A 6 -6.11 9.75 17.33
C ILE A 6 -5.99 8.85 16.11
N ILE A 7 -4.78 8.58 15.65
CA ILE A 7 -4.49 7.69 14.52
C ILE A 7 -3.68 6.51 15.02
N VAL A 8 -4.14 5.30 14.73
CA VAL A 8 -3.46 4.05 15.14
C VAL A 8 -2.79 3.41 13.92
N GLY A 9 -1.46 3.36 13.96
CA GLY A 9 -0.57 2.92 12.89
C GLY A 9 0.11 4.12 12.21
N ALA A 10 1.44 4.13 12.13
CA ALA A 10 2.24 5.25 11.59
C ALA A 10 3.10 4.84 10.38
N ARG A 11 2.60 3.90 9.59
CA ARG A 11 3.14 3.61 8.27
C ARG A 11 2.44 4.47 7.20
N VAL A 12 2.63 4.18 5.91
CA VAL A 12 2.07 4.93 4.76
C VAL A 12 0.73 5.62 5.04
N ALA A 13 -0.34 4.89 5.38
CA ALA A 13 -1.67 5.47 5.55
C ALA A 13 -1.72 6.48 6.71
N GLY A 14 -1.25 6.08 7.90
CA GLY A 14 -1.40 6.90 9.10
C GLY A 14 -0.45 8.08 9.15
N SER A 15 0.81 7.93 8.72
CA SER A 15 1.74 9.07 8.66
C SER A 15 1.34 10.08 7.59
N THR A 16 0.78 9.61 6.46
CA THR A 16 0.19 10.50 5.45
C THR A 16 -1.00 11.28 6.03
N LEU A 17 -1.95 10.58 6.66
CA LEU A 17 -3.13 11.21 7.26
C LEU A 17 -2.75 12.21 8.36
N ALA A 18 -1.86 11.80 9.27
CA ALA A 18 -1.40 12.64 10.36
C ALA A 18 -0.77 13.93 9.83
N THR A 19 0.16 13.82 8.87
CA THR A 19 0.84 14.99 8.29
C THR A 19 -0.16 15.92 7.60
N LEU A 20 -1.10 15.39 6.82
CA LEU A 20 -2.12 16.23 6.16
C LEU A 20 -3.02 16.97 7.15
N LEU A 21 -3.41 16.31 8.25
CA LEU A 21 -4.18 16.94 9.32
C LEU A 21 -3.36 17.98 10.11
N GLY A 22 -2.07 17.70 10.37
CA GLY A 22 -1.16 18.66 11.00
C GLY A 22 -0.96 19.90 10.14
N LEU A 23 -0.77 19.74 8.82
CA LEU A 23 -0.72 20.85 7.86
C LEU A 23 -2.03 21.68 7.81
N GLN A 24 -3.14 21.10 8.25
CA GLN A 24 -4.44 21.76 8.38
C GLN A 24 -4.67 22.35 9.80
N GLY A 25 -3.67 22.29 10.69
CA GLY A 25 -3.72 22.83 12.05
C GLY A 25 -4.45 21.97 13.08
N HIS A 26 -4.65 20.68 12.80
CA HIS A 26 -5.32 19.77 13.72
C HIS A 26 -4.36 19.11 14.70
N ARG A 27 -4.77 19.04 15.97
CA ARG A 27 -4.01 18.34 17.02
C ARG A 27 -4.20 16.82 16.93
N VAL A 28 -3.13 16.10 16.61
CA VAL A 28 -3.15 14.66 16.32
C VAL A 28 -2.27 13.88 17.30
N LEU A 29 -2.77 12.74 17.79
CA LEU A 29 -1.94 11.71 18.42
C LEU A 29 -1.76 10.54 17.45
N LEU A 30 -0.51 10.26 17.07
CA LEU A 30 -0.14 9.17 16.17
C LEU A 30 0.56 8.05 16.95
N LEU A 31 -0.11 6.90 17.06
CA LEU A 31 0.36 5.75 17.84
C LEU A 31 0.86 4.63 16.90
N GLU A 32 2.09 4.17 17.08
CA GLU A 32 2.65 3.03 16.33
C GLU A 32 3.32 2.01 17.25
N LYS A 33 3.03 0.73 16.99
CA LYS A 33 3.58 -0.39 17.75
C LYS A 33 5.05 -0.69 17.45
N ALA A 34 5.51 -0.40 16.22
CA ALA A 34 6.90 -0.59 15.83
C ALA A 34 7.79 0.58 16.27
N HIS A 35 9.10 0.33 16.34
CA HIS A 35 10.11 1.37 16.41
C HIS A 35 10.73 1.52 15.02
N PHE A 36 10.72 2.72 14.45
CA PHE A 36 11.31 2.96 13.13
C PHE A 36 12.82 3.24 13.19
N PRO A 37 13.57 2.94 12.12
CA PRO A 37 13.12 2.29 10.87
C PRO A 37 12.72 0.83 11.08
N SER A 38 11.62 0.41 10.44
CA SER A 38 11.04 -0.93 10.59
C SER A 38 10.46 -1.40 9.26
N ASP A 39 10.72 -2.66 8.92
CA ASP A 39 10.22 -3.24 7.69
C ASP A 39 8.79 -3.80 7.84
N THR A 40 8.10 -3.99 6.72
CA THR A 40 6.81 -4.68 6.65
C THR A 40 6.62 -5.34 5.29
N LEU A 41 5.80 -6.39 5.25
CA LEU A 41 5.52 -7.13 4.02
C LEU A 41 4.78 -6.25 3.00
N SER A 42 5.45 -5.90 1.88
CA SER A 42 4.90 -5.10 0.78
C SER A 42 5.79 -5.19 -0.47
N THR A 43 5.25 -4.94 -1.67
CA THR A 43 5.97 -4.92 -2.96
C THR A 43 6.30 -3.51 -3.47
N HIS A 44 6.23 -2.50 -2.60
CA HIS A 44 6.96 -1.21 -2.67
C HIS A 44 6.71 -0.28 -3.85
N PHE A 45 5.83 -0.63 -4.79
CA PHE A 45 5.57 0.12 -6.03
C PHE A 45 4.40 1.09 -5.90
N PHE A 46 4.52 2.28 -6.49
CA PHE A 46 3.48 3.31 -6.51
C PHE A 46 3.58 4.26 -7.69
N ARG A 47 2.47 4.96 -7.97
CA ARG A 47 2.22 5.72 -9.20
C ARG A 47 1.86 7.16 -8.90
N ALA A 48 1.55 7.94 -9.94
CA ALA A 48 1.21 9.35 -9.87
C ALA A 48 0.24 9.76 -8.73
N PRO A 49 -0.83 9.01 -8.38
CA PRO A 49 -1.66 9.35 -7.22
C PRO A 49 -0.88 9.48 -5.92
N THR A 50 0.01 8.53 -5.63
CA THR A 50 0.91 8.61 -4.46
C THR A 50 1.87 9.78 -4.57
N LEU A 51 2.43 10.02 -5.76
CA LEU A 51 3.41 11.11 -5.97
C LEU A 51 2.79 12.49 -5.69
N ARG A 52 1.54 12.72 -6.11
CA ARG A 52 0.81 13.97 -5.78
C ARG A 52 0.63 14.16 -4.28
N VAL A 53 0.33 13.08 -3.56
CA VAL A 53 0.21 13.15 -2.10
C VAL A 53 1.57 13.47 -1.49
N PHE A 54 2.65 12.82 -1.94
CA PHE A 54 4.00 13.13 -1.44
C PHE A 54 4.46 14.55 -1.77
N GLU A 55 4.00 15.14 -2.88
CA GLU A 55 4.20 16.56 -3.20
C GLU A 55 3.47 17.45 -2.19
N ARG A 56 2.19 17.18 -1.89
CA ARG A 56 1.44 17.87 -0.82
C ARG A 56 2.10 17.75 0.55
N LEU A 57 2.70 16.60 0.86
CA LEU A 57 3.44 16.37 2.11
C LEU A 57 4.81 17.06 2.14
N GLY A 58 5.35 17.51 1.00
CA GLY A 58 6.70 18.06 0.89
C GLY A 58 7.83 17.03 0.99
N VAL A 59 7.56 15.75 0.70
CA VAL A 59 8.55 14.65 0.79
C VAL A 59 8.90 14.01 -0.55
N LEU A 60 8.29 14.47 -1.65
CA LEU A 60 8.47 13.85 -2.96
C LEU A 60 9.94 13.81 -3.40
N ASP A 61 10.69 14.90 -3.21
CA ASP A 61 12.09 14.98 -3.62
C ASP A 61 12.98 14.02 -2.81
N GLU A 62 12.78 13.93 -1.50
CA GLU A 62 13.49 12.97 -0.65
C GLU A 62 13.18 11.53 -1.06
N VAL A 63 11.90 11.21 -1.32
CA VAL A 63 11.47 9.89 -1.79
C VAL A 63 12.08 9.54 -3.14
N LYS A 64 12.08 10.51 -4.07
CA LYS A 64 12.61 10.35 -5.43
C LYS A 64 14.13 10.24 -5.46
N SER A 65 14.85 10.93 -4.56
CA SER A 65 16.32 10.85 -4.49
C SER A 65 16.82 9.45 -4.12
N ALA A 66 16.00 8.66 -3.42
CA ALA A 66 16.39 7.34 -2.91
C ALA A 66 16.20 6.20 -3.92
N ALA A 67 15.34 6.36 -4.93
CA ALA A 67 15.00 5.30 -5.89
C ALA A 67 14.87 5.85 -7.32
N PRO A 68 15.32 5.11 -8.34
CA PRO A 68 15.29 5.60 -9.72
C PRO A 68 13.84 5.78 -10.21
N PRO A 69 13.52 6.85 -10.97
CA PRO A 69 12.23 7.01 -11.61
C PRO A 69 12.05 5.99 -12.73
N LEU A 70 10.89 5.33 -12.77
CA LEU A 70 10.56 4.32 -13.77
C LEU A 70 9.60 4.94 -14.80
N THR A 71 10.12 5.30 -15.97
CA THR A 71 9.43 6.18 -16.95
C THR A 71 8.71 5.44 -18.07
N VAL A 72 8.97 4.15 -18.25
CA VAL A 72 8.30 3.30 -19.26
C VAL A 72 7.82 2.02 -18.59
N LEU A 73 6.57 1.64 -18.86
CA LEU A 73 6.01 0.38 -18.42
C LEU A 73 6.16 -0.68 -19.49
N TRP A 74 6.84 -1.77 -19.16
CA TRP A 74 7.03 -2.93 -20.03
C TRP A 74 6.14 -4.08 -19.57
N ASN A 75 5.33 -4.61 -20.48
CA ASN A 75 4.54 -5.81 -20.27
C ASN A 75 4.99 -6.88 -21.26
N TYR A 76 5.55 -7.96 -20.73
CA TYR A 76 5.87 -9.18 -21.45
C TYR A 76 4.71 -10.13 -21.25
N ILE A 77 3.98 -10.47 -22.31
CA ILE A 77 2.76 -11.27 -22.24
C ILE A 77 2.90 -12.45 -23.18
N ASP A 78 3.14 -13.63 -22.60
CA ASP A 78 3.20 -14.91 -23.33
C ASP A 78 4.05 -14.81 -24.63
N GLY A 79 5.25 -14.22 -24.54
CA GLY A 79 6.19 -14.04 -25.65
C GLY A 79 6.09 -12.71 -26.41
N HIS A 80 5.05 -11.92 -26.19
CA HIS A 80 4.91 -10.59 -26.80
C HIS A 80 5.40 -9.48 -25.89
N VAL A 81 6.00 -8.44 -26.48
CA VAL A 81 6.49 -7.26 -25.75
C VAL A 81 5.60 -6.06 -26.05
N ILE A 82 5.05 -5.45 -25.02
CA ILE A 82 4.25 -4.23 -25.12
C ILE A 82 4.82 -3.21 -24.12
N SER A 83 5.37 -2.11 -24.62
CA SER A 83 5.83 -1.01 -23.80
C SER A 83 5.08 0.29 -24.09
N ALA A 84 4.96 1.14 -23.08
CA ALA A 84 4.41 2.48 -23.21
C ALA A 84 5.05 3.41 -22.18
N PRO A 85 5.30 4.69 -22.53
CA PRO A 85 5.67 5.70 -21.56
C PRO A 85 4.65 5.79 -20.42
N VAL A 86 5.11 6.12 -19.22
CA VAL A 86 4.22 6.39 -18.10
C VAL A 86 3.49 7.70 -18.33
N GLU A 87 2.16 7.63 -18.33
CA GLU A 87 1.31 8.81 -18.50
C GLU A 87 0.75 9.29 -17.16
N ALA A 88 0.75 10.61 -17.00
CA ALA A 88 0.07 11.33 -15.94
C ALA A 88 -0.38 12.70 -16.51
N PRO A 89 -1.49 13.26 -16.00
CA PRO A 89 -1.90 14.62 -16.33
C PRO A 89 -0.77 15.64 -16.11
N GLU A 90 -0.08 15.52 -14.98
CA GLU A 90 1.07 16.34 -14.62
C GLU A 90 2.34 15.76 -15.25
N ALA A 91 2.98 16.53 -16.14
CA ALA A 91 4.15 16.07 -16.88
C ALA A 91 5.33 15.70 -15.96
N HIS A 92 5.52 16.42 -14.86
CA HIS A 92 6.60 16.15 -13.90
C HIS A 92 6.35 14.90 -13.04
N LEU A 93 5.17 14.27 -13.12
CA LEU A 93 4.82 13.03 -12.40
C LEU A 93 4.70 11.82 -13.33
N ARG A 94 5.22 11.91 -14.57
CA ARG A 94 5.23 10.83 -15.58
C ARG A 94 6.28 9.75 -15.29
N TYR A 95 6.22 9.18 -14.10
CA TYR A 95 7.04 8.06 -13.68
C TYR A 95 6.36 7.27 -12.54
N PHE A 96 6.85 6.06 -12.32
CA PHE A 96 6.58 5.29 -11.11
C PHE A 96 7.81 5.30 -10.21
N LEU A 97 7.61 4.91 -8.95
CA LEU A 97 8.71 4.62 -8.03
C LEU A 97 8.47 3.28 -7.35
N CYS A 98 9.57 2.58 -7.08
CA CYS A 98 9.59 1.43 -6.19
C CYS A 98 10.55 1.75 -5.04
N ARG A 99 10.05 1.90 -3.82
CA ARG A 99 10.87 2.25 -2.64
C ARG A 99 10.57 1.32 -1.48
N ARG A 100 11.60 0.66 -0.94
CA ARG A 100 11.42 -0.28 0.18
C ARG A 100 10.70 0.37 1.35
N ARG A 101 9.79 -0.38 2.00
CA ARG A 101 8.99 0.13 3.13
C ARG A 101 9.82 0.58 4.31
N ILE A 102 10.94 -0.08 4.60
CA ILE A 102 11.86 0.38 5.65
C ILE A 102 12.30 1.85 5.43
N THR A 103 12.53 2.25 4.17
CA THR A 103 12.96 3.60 3.80
C THR A 103 11.77 4.54 3.59
N LEU A 104 10.71 4.07 2.92
CA LEU A 104 9.52 4.88 2.65
C LEU A 104 8.76 5.22 3.94
N ASP A 105 8.47 4.23 4.78
CA ASP A 105 7.74 4.48 6.04
C ASP A 105 8.56 5.37 6.96
N TRP A 106 9.90 5.25 6.97
CA TRP A 106 10.76 6.13 7.75
C TRP A 106 10.63 7.60 7.35
N VAL A 107 10.69 7.90 6.04
CA VAL A 107 10.53 9.29 5.56
C VAL A 107 9.17 9.86 5.93
N LEU A 108 8.10 9.09 5.70
CA LEU A 108 6.75 9.55 6.03
C LEU A 108 6.57 9.75 7.54
N PHE A 109 7.14 8.85 8.34
CA PHE A 109 7.13 8.97 9.80
C PHE A 109 7.92 10.18 10.30
N GLN A 110 9.12 10.42 9.76
CA GLN A 110 9.92 11.60 10.12
C GLN A 110 9.20 12.89 9.76
N ARG A 111 8.56 12.93 8.58
CA ARG A 111 7.77 14.09 8.17
C ARG A 111 6.62 14.38 9.14
N ALA A 112 5.87 13.36 9.56
CA ALA A 112 4.81 13.51 10.55
C ALA A 112 5.36 13.99 11.91
N LYS A 113 6.50 13.45 12.35
CA LYS A 113 7.15 13.83 13.61
C LYS A 113 7.64 15.28 13.64
N GLN A 114 7.90 15.88 12.49
CA GLN A 114 8.36 17.28 12.38
C GLN A 114 7.22 18.29 12.54
N GLU A 115 5.96 17.88 12.42
CA GLU A 115 4.81 18.76 12.61
C GLU A 115 4.57 19.06 14.10
N LEU A 116 4.37 20.33 14.44
CA LEU A 116 4.21 20.79 15.82
C LEU A 116 2.94 20.25 16.49
N ASP A 117 1.86 20.09 15.72
CA ASP A 117 0.54 19.67 16.22
C ASP A 117 0.37 18.14 16.27
N ILE A 118 1.43 17.38 15.96
CA ILE A 118 1.42 15.92 15.95
C ILE A 118 2.28 15.37 17.09
N GLU A 119 1.63 14.80 18.09
CA GLU A 119 2.30 13.95 19.07
C GLU A 119 2.47 12.54 18.49
N VAL A 120 3.71 12.05 18.43
CA VAL A 120 4.02 10.73 17.88
C VAL A 120 4.57 9.81 18.98
N ARG A 121 3.98 8.63 19.11
CA ARG A 121 4.47 7.58 20.04
C ARG A 121 4.77 6.27 19.33
N GLN A 122 6.00 5.79 19.51
CA GLN A 122 6.45 4.46 19.06
C GLN A 122 6.40 3.46 20.22
N GLY A 123 6.33 2.16 19.91
CA GLY A 123 6.13 1.14 20.93
C GLY A 123 4.73 1.20 21.57
N ALA A 124 3.82 1.99 20.99
CA ALA A 124 2.47 2.18 21.48
C ALA A 124 1.56 1.05 20.97
N HIS A 125 1.26 0.09 21.84
CA HIS A 125 0.41 -1.05 21.49
C HIS A 125 -1.04 -0.77 21.91
N VAL A 126 -1.85 -0.23 21.00
CA VAL A 126 -3.29 -0.03 21.24
C VAL A 126 -3.98 -1.37 21.54
N LYS A 127 -4.71 -1.40 22.65
CA LYS A 127 -5.40 -2.60 23.16
C LYS A 127 -6.92 -2.46 23.09
N GLU A 128 -7.44 -1.26 23.40
CA GLU A 128 -8.87 -1.05 23.62
C GLU A 128 -9.34 0.28 23.05
N LEU A 129 -10.62 0.30 22.65
CA LEU A 129 -11.35 1.52 22.32
C LEU A 129 -12.11 2.01 23.55
N ILE A 130 -12.05 3.30 23.81
CA ILE A 130 -12.88 3.95 24.81
C ILE A 130 -14.18 4.36 24.14
N ARG A 131 -15.32 4.02 24.76
CA ARG A 131 -16.65 4.31 24.23
C ARG A 131 -17.51 5.03 25.27
N LEU A 132 -18.27 6.02 24.82
CA LEU A 132 -19.29 6.70 25.59
C LEU A 132 -20.58 6.75 24.77
N ASN A 133 -21.68 6.22 25.31
CA ASN A 133 -22.99 6.18 24.63
C ASN A 133 -22.93 5.57 23.22
N GLY A 134 -22.16 4.48 23.04
CA GLY A 134 -21.98 3.81 21.75
C GLY A 134 -21.00 4.49 20.78
N ARG A 135 -20.58 5.73 21.05
CA ARG A 135 -19.57 6.46 20.26
C ARG A 135 -18.16 6.16 20.74
N VAL A 136 -17.22 5.97 19.83
CA VAL A 136 -15.78 5.89 20.16
C VAL A 136 -15.26 7.29 20.48
N THR A 137 -14.57 7.42 21.62
CA THR A 137 -14.10 8.72 22.14
C THR A 137 -12.62 8.70 22.52
N GLY A 138 -11.90 7.61 22.30
CA GLY A 138 -10.50 7.48 22.66
C GLY A 138 -9.98 6.06 22.54
N VAL A 139 -8.75 5.85 22.98
CA VAL A 139 -8.09 4.53 23.00
C VAL A 139 -7.28 4.35 24.28
N ARG A 140 -7.07 3.08 24.65
CA ARG A 140 -6.04 2.69 25.62
C ARG A 140 -4.94 1.90 24.93
N TRP A 141 -3.71 2.14 25.33
CA TRP A 141 -2.53 1.46 24.79
C TRP A 141 -1.50 1.18 25.87
N THR A 142 -0.65 0.19 25.61
CA THR A 142 0.49 -0.10 26.49
C THR A 142 1.79 0.39 25.86
N GLU A 143 2.62 1.02 26.68
CA GLU A 143 4.01 1.40 26.43
C GLU A 143 4.92 0.76 27.48
N ALA A 144 6.23 1.06 27.45
CA ALA A 144 7.19 0.52 28.41
C ALA A 144 6.91 0.95 29.86
N ASP A 145 6.24 2.09 30.05
CA ASP A 145 5.88 2.68 31.34
C ASP A 145 4.53 2.20 31.89
N GLY A 146 3.75 1.45 31.09
CA GLY A 146 2.49 0.85 31.51
C GLY A 146 1.33 1.14 30.56
N MET A 147 0.12 1.19 31.13
CA MET A 147 -1.10 1.49 30.39
C MET A 147 -1.32 3.00 30.34
N ASN A 148 -1.58 3.50 29.14
CA ASN A 148 -1.88 4.90 28.85
C ASN A 148 -3.26 5.00 28.19
N GLU A 149 -3.90 6.17 28.30
CA GLU A 149 -5.16 6.46 27.63
C GLU A 149 -5.25 7.92 27.18
N ALA A 150 -6.02 8.16 26.12
CA ALA A 150 -6.27 9.50 25.60
C ALA A 150 -7.63 9.55 24.90
N SER A 151 -8.25 10.72 24.97
CA SER A 151 -9.54 11.01 24.35
C SER A 151 -9.41 11.87 23.09
N ALA A 152 -10.27 11.62 22.09
CA ALA A 152 -10.34 12.41 20.87
C ALA A 152 -11.74 12.51 20.27
N ARG A 153 -11.94 13.50 19.39
CA ARG A 153 -13.21 13.67 18.65
C ARG A 153 -13.42 12.52 17.68
N VAL A 154 -12.32 12.01 17.10
CA VAL A 154 -12.31 10.91 16.13
C VAL A 154 -11.11 9.98 16.40
N VAL A 155 -11.34 8.67 16.32
CA VAL A 155 -10.28 7.65 16.31
C VAL A 155 -10.20 6.99 14.94
N VAL A 156 -9.01 6.99 14.32
CA VAL A 156 -8.79 6.44 12.98
C VAL A 156 -7.89 5.21 13.04
N GLY A 157 -8.37 4.10 12.48
CA GLY A 157 -7.55 2.91 12.26
C GLY A 157 -6.77 2.99 10.95
N ALA A 158 -5.44 3.04 11.05
CA ALA A 158 -4.49 3.01 9.94
C ALA A 158 -3.45 1.87 10.10
N ASP A 159 -3.78 0.87 10.91
CA ASP A 159 -2.92 -0.21 11.42
C ASP A 159 -2.88 -1.45 10.52
N GLY A 160 -3.20 -1.24 9.24
CA GLY A 160 -2.99 -2.21 8.16
C GLY A 160 -4.00 -3.36 8.13
N PHE A 161 -3.73 -4.38 7.32
CA PHE A 161 -4.70 -5.45 7.08
C PHE A 161 -5.01 -6.31 8.32
N TYR A 162 -4.10 -6.35 9.30
CA TYR A 162 -4.28 -7.02 10.59
C TYR A 162 -4.93 -6.14 11.66
N SER A 163 -5.48 -4.99 11.25
CA SER A 163 -6.02 -3.93 12.10
C SER A 163 -6.70 -4.46 13.36
N THR A 164 -6.17 -4.05 14.52
CA THR A 164 -6.77 -4.29 15.83
C THR A 164 -8.06 -3.48 15.94
N LEU A 165 -8.04 -2.23 15.45
CA LEU A 165 -9.22 -1.35 15.49
C LEU A 165 -10.38 -1.92 14.69
N ALA A 166 -10.16 -2.31 13.43
CA ALA A 166 -11.22 -2.89 12.61
C ALA A 166 -11.78 -4.18 13.22
N LYS A 167 -10.96 -4.98 13.92
CA LYS A 167 -11.45 -6.17 14.65
C LYS A 167 -12.35 -5.77 15.83
N SER A 168 -11.97 -4.77 16.61
CA SER A 168 -12.77 -4.29 17.76
C SER A 168 -14.02 -3.49 17.36
N LEU A 169 -14.04 -2.94 16.14
CA LEU A 169 -15.15 -2.16 15.60
C LEU A 169 -16.16 -3.02 14.86
N GLU A 170 -15.75 -4.17 14.33
CA GLU A 170 -16.55 -5.09 13.51
C GLU A 170 -17.35 -4.38 12.40
N PRO A 171 -16.70 -3.56 11.55
CA PRO A 171 -17.40 -2.87 10.48
C PRO A 171 -17.97 -3.87 9.47
N ALA A 172 -19.17 -3.58 8.97
CA ALA A 172 -19.78 -4.38 7.92
C ALA A 172 -18.89 -4.42 6.67
N TYR A 173 -18.82 -5.58 6.02
CA TYR A 173 -18.19 -5.72 4.71
C TYR A 173 -19.18 -5.32 3.62
N GLU A 174 -18.79 -4.40 2.76
CA GLU A 174 -19.52 -4.12 1.52
C GLU A 174 -19.26 -5.22 0.49
N THR A 175 -18.01 -5.64 0.40
CA THR A 175 -17.60 -6.76 -0.45
C THR A 175 -16.49 -7.55 0.24
N ARG A 176 -16.45 -8.85 -0.06
CA ARG A 176 -15.39 -9.74 0.41
C ARG A 176 -15.20 -10.85 -0.62
N SER A 177 -13.95 -11.21 -0.88
CA SER A 177 -13.58 -12.29 -1.78
C SER A 177 -12.52 -13.18 -1.14
N PRO A 178 -12.55 -14.50 -1.41
CA PRO A 178 -11.54 -15.41 -0.89
C PRO A 178 -10.15 -15.08 -1.48
N VAL A 179 -9.11 -15.51 -0.78
CA VAL A 179 -7.73 -15.44 -1.28
C VAL A 179 -7.62 -16.34 -2.52
N ARG A 180 -7.20 -15.77 -3.65
CA ARG A 180 -7.03 -16.50 -4.92
C ARG A 180 -5.57 -16.64 -5.34
N ARG A 181 -4.69 -15.77 -4.86
CA ARG A 181 -3.27 -15.75 -5.20
C ARG A 181 -2.40 -15.65 -3.96
N CYS A 182 -1.14 -16.01 -4.14
CA CYS A 182 -0.08 -15.68 -3.20
C CYS A 182 1.03 -14.90 -3.93
N MET A 183 1.81 -14.17 -3.15
CA MET A 183 2.85 -13.27 -3.64
C MET A 183 4.14 -13.60 -2.91
N TYR A 184 5.21 -13.86 -3.65
CA TYR A 184 6.56 -14.00 -3.14
C TYR A 184 7.43 -12.87 -3.68
N TYR A 185 8.38 -12.36 -2.90
CA TYR A 185 9.35 -11.40 -3.40
C TYR A 185 10.71 -11.56 -2.73
N THR A 186 11.74 -11.08 -3.42
CA THR A 186 13.08 -10.85 -2.87
C THR A 186 13.74 -9.70 -3.61
N TYR A 187 14.98 -9.40 -3.24
CA TYR A 187 15.81 -8.39 -3.89
C TYR A 187 16.97 -9.05 -4.59
N PHE A 188 17.31 -8.50 -5.75
CA PHE A 188 18.52 -8.84 -6.48
C PHE A 188 19.43 -7.62 -6.61
N GLN A 189 20.73 -7.86 -6.65
CA GLN A 189 21.72 -6.91 -7.11
C GLN A 189 22.18 -7.31 -8.52
N GLY A 190 22.41 -6.33 -9.40
CA GLY A 190 23.02 -6.59 -10.71
C GLY A 190 22.09 -7.07 -11.84
N ILE A 191 20.76 -7.06 -11.65
CA ILE A 191 19.83 -7.21 -12.78
C ILE A 191 19.94 -5.95 -13.66
N LYS A 192 20.61 -6.07 -14.80
CA LYS A 192 20.67 -5.00 -15.81
C LYS A 192 19.32 -4.88 -16.51
N PRO A 193 18.86 -3.69 -16.95
CA PRO A 193 17.66 -3.57 -17.77
C PRO A 193 17.87 -4.15 -19.18
N LEU A 194 16.81 -4.42 -19.93
CA LEU A 194 16.91 -4.84 -21.34
C LEU A 194 17.40 -3.70 -22.25
N ASP A 195 16.93 -2.49 -21.99
CA ASP A 195 17.39 -1.24 -22.61
C ASP A 195 17.39 -0.11 -21.56
N GLU A 196 17.77 1.10 -21.97
CA GLU A 196 17.88 2.26 -21.07
C GLU A 196 16.55 2.71 -20.43
N THR A 197 15.41 2.10 -20.78
CA THR A 197 14.08 2.47 -20.28
C THR A 197 13.34 1.31 -19.60
N SER A 198 13.88 0.09 -19.66
CA SER A 198 13.26 -1.15 -19.19
C SER A 198 13.42 -1.35 -17.67
N PHE A 199 12.83 -0.44 -16.88
CA PHE A 199 12.95 -0.46 -15.42
C PHE A 199 11.63 -0.75 -14.69
N ALA A 200 10.46 -0.64 -15.32
CA ALA A 200 9.21 -1.14 -14.77
C ALA A 200 8.67 -2.31 -15.59
N GLU A 201 9.03 -3.53 -15.23
CA GLU A 201 8.68 -4.72 -16.01
C GLU A 201 7.63 -5.61 -15.32
N HIS A 202 6.64 -6.01 -16.10
CA HIS A 202 5.67 -7.06 -15.79
C HIS A 202 5.86 -8.23 -16.75
N HIS A 203 6.11 -9.42 -16.23
CA HIS A 203 6.19 -10.65 -17.03
C HIS A 203 5.00 -11.54 -16.70
N PHE A 204 4.06 -11.62 -17.63
CA PHE A 204 2.93 -12.54 -17.64
C PHE A 204 3.33 -13.80 -18.41
N LEU A 205 3.31 -14.94 -17.72
CA LEU A 205 3.51 -16.26 -18.30
C LEU A 205 2.39 -17.18 -17.81
N GLY A 206 1.43 -17.48 -18.68
CA GLY A 206 0.22 -18.22 -18.31
C GLY A 206 -0.56 -17.53 -17.19
N ASN A 207 -0.71 -18.21 -16.04
CA ASN A 207 -1.38 -17.67 -14.86
C ASN A 207 -0.41 -17.15 -13.78
N THR A 208 0.81 -16.79 -14.16
CA THR A 208 1.81 -16.21 -13.25
C THR A 208 2.18 -14.79 -13.70
N LEU A 209 2.40 -13.90 -12.74
CA LEU A 209 2.84 -12.53 -12.98
C LEU A 209 4.10 -12.24 -12.17
N THR A 210 5.15 -11.77 -12.83
CA THR A 210 6.41 -11.36 -12.22
C THR A 210 6.64 -9.86 -12.37
N TYR A 211 7.10 -9.22 -11.32
CA TYR A 211 7.51 -7.81 -11.29
C TYR A 211 9.03 -7.75 -11.23
N VAL A 212 9.65 -6.85 -11.98
CA VAL A 212 11.08 -6.52 -11.89
C VAL A 212 11.21 -5.01 -11.83
N PHE A 213 11.45 -4.49 -10.63
CA PHE A 213 11.44 -3.06 -10.33
C PHE A 213 12.73 -2.66 -9.58
N PRO A 214 13.63 -1.86 -10.20
CA PRO A 214 14.70 -1.20 -9.48
C PRO A 214 14.14 -0.37 -8.33
N THR A 215 14.83 -0.43 -7.20
CA THR A 215 14.44 0.22 -5.95
C THR A 215 15.65 0.88 -5.28
N ASP A 216 15.49 1.36 -4.06
CA ASP A 216 16.57 2.00 -3.31
C ASP A 216 17.71 1.02 -2.96
N ALA A 217 18.86 1.58 -2.59
CA ALA A 217 20.10 0.84 -2.27
C ALA A 217 20.66 -0.01 -3.43
N ASN A 218 20.45 0.42 -4.68
CA ASN A 218 20.93 -0.28 -5.89
C ASN A 218 20.44 -1.74 -5.97
N LEU A 219 19.22 -1.98 -5.50
CA LEU A 219 18.54 -3.27 -5.55
C LEU A 219 17.46 -3.28 -6.62
N THR A 220 17.07 -4.47 -7.04
CA THR A 220 15.87 -4.71 -7.86
C THR A 220 14.93 -5.60 -7.08
N LEU A 221 13.73 -5.10 -6.77
CA LEU A 221 12.65 -5.92 -6.25
C LEU A 221 12.17 -6.84 -7.37
N VAL A 222 12.23 -8.14 -7.11
CA VAL A 222 11.60 -9.15 -7.96
C VAL A 222 10.50 -9.81 -7.15
N ALA A 223 9.29 -9.83 -7.70
CA ALA A 223 8.13 -10.42 -7.05
C ALA A 223 7.38 -11.34 -8.02
N VAL A 224 6.86 -12.48 -7.55
CA VAL A 224 6.17 -13.49 -8.36
C VAL A 224 4.82 -13.82 -7.72
N SER A 225 3.75 -13.61 -8.48
CA SER A 225 2.37 -13.87 -8.08
C SER A 225 1.89 -15.13 -8.77
N VAL A 226 1.51 -16.12 -7.97
CA VAL A 226 1.02 -17.43 -8.44
C VAL A 226 -0.35 -17.74 -7.81
N PRO A 227 -1.14 -18.66 -8.39
CA PRO A 227 -2.37 -19.14 -7.77
C PRO A 227 -2.16 -19.63 -6.33
N ILE A 228 -3.17 -19.45 -5.48
CA ILE A 228 -3.07 -19.83 -4.05
C ILE A 228 -2.82 -21.33 -3.84
N SER A 229 -3.22 -22.18 -4.79
CA SER A 229 -2.95 -23.63 -4.78
C SER A 229 -1.44 -23.95 -4.80
N GLU A 230 -0.61 -23.05 -5.30
CA GLU A 230 0.85 -23.21 -5.32
C GLU A 230 1.53 -22.74 -4.04
N PHE A 231 0.81 -22.06 -3.12
CA PHE A 231 1.44 -21.46 -1.95
C PHE A 231 2.21 -22.46 -1.09
N ALA A 232 1.60 -23.62 -0.81
CA ALA A 232 2.20 -24.64 0.03
C ALA A 232 3.47 -25.26 -0.58
N SER A 233 3.48 -25.52 -1.90
CA SER A 233 4.65 -26.06 -2.59
C SER A 233 5.74 -24.99 -2.75
N PHE A 234 5.37 -23.74 -3.03
CA PHE A 234 6.28 -22.62 -3.11
C PHE A 234 7.01 -22.38 -1.78
N ARG A 235 6.29 -22.44 -0.65
CA ARG A 235 6.84 -22.20 0.69
C ARG A 235 7.90 -23.23 1.12
N LYS A 236 7.87 -24.47 0.60
CA LYS A 236 8.83 -25.52 0.99
C LYS A 236 10.26 -25.24 0.51
N GLU A 237 10.40 -24.75 -0.71
CA GLU A 237 11.70 -24.46 -1.33
C GLU A 237 11.65 -23.10 -2.06
N PRO A 238 11.46 -21.98 -1.34
CA PRO A 238 11.05 -20.72 -1.93
C PRO A 238 12.08 -20.18 -2.92
N LEU A 239 13.36 -20.14 -2.55
CA LEU A 239 14.41 -19.63 -3.46
C LEU A 239 14.59 -20.49 -4.72
N LYS A 240 14.54 -21.82 -4.57
CA LYS A 240 14.67 -22.77 -5.70
C LYS A 240 13.52 -22.60 -6.69
N ARG A 241 12.28 -22.54 -6.20
CA ARG A 241 11.09 -22.32 -7.04
C ARG A 241 11.08 -20.93 -7.66
N PHE A 242 11.50 -19.92 -6.91
CA PHE A 242 11.66 -18.57 -7.42
C PHE A 242 12.64 -18.55 -8.60
N ARG A 243 13.86 -19.09 -8.44
CA ARG A 243 14.86 -19.16 -9.51
C ARG A 243 14.39 -19.99 -10.71
N ALA A 244 13.78 -21.14 -10.47
CA ALA A 244 13.24 -21.98 -11.54
C ALA A 244 12.19 -21.22 -12.39
N HIS A 245 11.29 -20.48 -11.72
CA HIS A 245 10.32 -19.63 -12.40
C HIS A 245 11.01 -18.50 -13.19
N LEU A 246 11.93 -17.76 -12.58
CA LEU A 246 12.62 -16.67 -13.29
C LEU A 246 13.44 -17.16 -14.50
N ASN A 247 14.04 -18.36 -14.41
CA ASN A 247 14.77 -18.98 -15.52
C ASN A 247 13.86 -19.42 -16.68
N SER A 248 12.54 -19.53 -16.47
CA SER A 248 11.56 -19.78 -17.53
C SER A 248 11.18 -18.53 -18.33
N LEU A 249 11.52 -17.34 -17.82
CA LEU A 249 11.22 -16.07 -18.47
C LEU A 249 12.34 -15.73 -19.46
N SER A 250 12.09 -15.95 -20.76
CA SER A 250 13.10 -15.83 -21.84
C SER A 250 13.88 -14.53 -21.84
N LEU A 251 13.22 -13.41 -21.53
CA LEU A 251 13.85 -12.07 -21.52
C LEU A 251 14.50 -11.70 -20.19
N LEU A 252 14.18 -12.40 -19.09
CA LEU A 252 14.79 -12.14 -17.78
C LEU A 252 15.93 -13.11 -17.50
N ALA A 253 15.80 -14.39 -17.85
CA ALA A 253 16.76 -15.44 -17.53
C ALA A 253 18.22 -15.10 -17.93
N PRO A 254 18.52 -14.57 -19.13
CA PRO A 254 19.89 -14.19 -19.50
C PRO A 254 20.50 -13.11 -18.59
N ARG A 255 19.66 -12.24 -18.02
CA ARG A 255 20.07 -11.13 -17.15
C ARG A 255 20.34 -11.57 -15.71
N LEU A 256 19.91 -12.78 -15.33
CA LEU A 256 20.09 -13.31 -13.98
C LEU A 256 21.46 -13.95 -13.75
N HIS A 257 22.19 -14.32 -14.81
CA HIS A 257 23.48 -15.03 -14.69
C HIS A 257 24.51 -14.29 -13.82
N LYS A 258 24.49 -12.95 -13.85
CA LYS A 258 25.37 -12.09 -13.05
C LYS A 258 24.66 -11.40 -11.89
N ALA A 259 23.40 -11.75 -11.63
CA ALA A 259 22.60 -11.14 -10.59
C ALA A 259 22.67 -11.97 -9.30
N GLU A 260 22.84 -11.30 -8.18
CA GLU A 260 22.95 -11.93 -6.86
C GLU A 260 21.67 -11.70 -6.07
N VAL A 261 21.24 -12.71 -5.32
CA VAL A 261 20.08 -12.59 -4.43
C VAL A 261 20.54 -11.90 -3.15
N ALA A 262 20.01 -10.70 -2.89
CA ALA A 262 20.43 -9.84 -1.79
C ALA A 262 19.63 -10.06 -0.49
N ALA A 263 18.57 -10.87 -0.51
CA ALA A 263 17.75 -11.15 0.67
C ALA A 263 17.03 -12.50 0.62
N ALA A 264 16.55 -12.95 1.79
CA ALA A 264 15.65 -14.09 1.87
C ALA A 264 14.32 -13.81 1.14
N VAL A 265 13.78 -14.85 0.50
CA VAL A 265 12.47 -14.77 -0.16
C VAL A 265 11.37 -14.65 0.90
N LYS A 266 10.58 -13.58 0.82
CA LYS A 266 9.40 -13.35 1.65
C LYS A 266 8.14 -13.71 0.87
N GLY A 267 7.10 -14.18 1.55
CA GLY A 267 5.86 -14.61 0.89
C GLY A 267 4.61 -14.40 1.72
N ALA A 268 3.49 -14.14 1.05
CA ALA A 268 2.16 -13.99 1.64
C ALA A 268 1.14 -14.80 0.84
N GLY A 269 0.40 -15.68 1.51
CA GLY A 269 -0.69 -16.49 0.93
C GLY A 269 -2.02 -16.32 1.67
N ASN A 270 -2.13 -15.27 2.47
CA ASN A 270 -3.27 -15.03 3.35
C ASN A 270 -3.82 -13.60 3.21
N VAL A 271 -3.40 -12.87 2.17
CA VAL A 271 -3.86 -11.50 1.91
C VAL A 271 -5.28 -11.58 1.34
N PRO A 272 -6.32 -11.17 2.09
CA PRO A 272 -7.70 -11.24 1.62
C PRO A 272 -7.97 -10.15 0.60
N CYS A 273 -9.18 -10.15 0.03
CA CYS A 273 -9.72 -9.04 -0.74
C CYS A 273 -11.04 -8.62 -0.09
N TYR A 274 -11.15 -7.37 0.35
CA TYR A 274 -12.37 -6.86 0.98
C TYR A 274 -12.50 -5.34 0.88
N GLN A 275 -13.73 -4.86 1.07
CA GLN A 275 -14.09 -3.47 1.32
C GLN A 275 -15.00 -3.41 2.54
N ARG A 276 -14.65 -2.58 3.53
CA ARG A 276 -15.46 -2.32 4.73
C ARG A 276 -16.20 -0.99 4.58
N VAL A 277 -17.36 -0.89 5.24
CA VAL A 277 -17.92 0.43 5.56
C VAL A 277 -16.88 1.15 6.45
N PRO A 278 -16.33 2.30 6.01
CA PRO A 278 -15.08 2.79 6.57
C PRO A 278 -15.25 3.72 7.77
N TYR A 279 -16.45 3.85 8.32
CA TYR A 279 -16.71 4.74 9.45
C TYR A 279 -17.91 4.30 10.28
N GLY A 280 -18.02 4.87 11.48
CA GLY A 280 -19.17 4.80 12.35
C GLY A 280 -19.09 5.89 13.42
N PRO A 281 -19.84 5.78 14.53
CA PRO A 281 -19.87 6.82 15.57
C PRO A 281 -18.49 7.06 16.21
N GLY A 282 -17.83 8.15 15.81
CA GLY A 282 -16.54 8.59 16.37
C GLY A 282 -15.31 7.85 15.88
N TRP A 283 -15.44 7.04 14.82
CA TRP A 283 -14.30 6.32 14.25
C TRP A 283 -14.33 6.23 12.73
N ALA A 284 -13.14 6.15 12.13
CA ALA A 284 -12.95 5.90 10.70
C ALA A 284 -11.81 4.90 10.44
N LEU A 285 -11.74 4.33 9.24
CA LEU A 285 -10.72 3.40 8.78
C LEU A 285 -10.10 3.89 7.45
N VAL A 286 -8.81 3.65 7.27
CA VAL A 286 -8.03 4.11 6.12
C VAL A 286 -6.95 3.12 5.71
N GLY A 287 -6.67 3.05 4.40
CA GLY A 287 -5.71 2.09 3.85
C GLY A 287 -6.18 0.65 4.06
N ASP A 288 -5.25 -0.26 4.34
CA ASP A 288 -5.55 -1.69 4.44
C ASP A 288 -6.49 -2.04 5.62
N SER A 289 -6.71 -1.15 6.59
CA SER A 289 -7.72 -1.36 7.64
C SER A 289 -9.15 -1.18 7.10
N GLN A 290 -9.33 -0.42 6.01
CA GLN A 290 -10.60 -0.22 5.33
C GLN A 290 -10.78 -1.22 4.19
N GLN A 291 -9.80 -1.31 3.30
CA GLN A 291 -9.93 -2.04 2.05
C GLN A 291 -8.59 -2.61 1.63
N ILE A 292 -8.63 -3.83 1.11
CA ILE A 292 -7.46 -4.52 0.59
C ILE A 292 -7.82 -5.20 -0.72
N MET A 293 -6.91 -5.10 -1.69
CA MET A 293 -7.01 -5.74 -3.00
C MET A 293 -6.03 -6.89 -3.07
N ASP A 294 -6.22 -7.79 -4.03
CA ASP A 294 -5.19 -8.79 -4.31
C ASP A 294 -3.87 -8.07 -4.68
N PRO A 295 -2.74 -8.44 -4.05
CA PRO A 295 -1.47 -7.75 -4.20
C PRO A 295 -0.93 -7.78 -5.64
N TRP A 296 -1.46 -8.62 -6.53
CA TRP A 296 -1.07 -8.60 -7.94
C TRP A 296 -1.38 -7.26 -8.66
N SER A 297 -2.15 -6.36 -8.06
CA SER A 297 -2.30 -5.01 -8.62
C SER A 297 -1.10 -4.10 -8.39
N GLY A 298 -0.32 -4.34 -7.33
CA GLY A 298 0.69 -3.40 -6.85
C GLY A 298 0.11 -2.00 -6.52
N MET A 299 -1.15 -1.91 -6.07
CA MET A 299 -1.86 -0.64 -5.82
C MET A 299 -1.99 -0.27 -4.33
N GLY A 300 -1.42 -1.07 -3.42
CA GLY A 300 -1.65 -0.89 -1.97
C GLY A 300 -1.19 0.47 -1.42
N ILE A 301 -0.04 0.97 -1.87
CA ILE A 301 0.48 2.28 -1.46
C ILE A 301 -0.35 3.42 -2.07
N ASP A 302 -0.72 3.30 -3.36
CA ASP A 302 -1.61 4.25 -4.04
C ASP A 302 -2.95 4.38 -3.32
N HIS A 303 -3.50 3.25 -2.89
CA HIS A 303 -4.72 3.18 -2.11
C HIS A 303 -4.57 3.83 -0.74
N ALA A 304 -3.54 3.45 0.02
CA ALA A 304 -3.29 3.97 1.36
C ALA A 304 -3.14 5.50 1.38
N THR A 305 -2.34 6.05 0.46
CA THR A 305 -2.08 7.50 0.38
C THR A 305 -3.29 8.27 -0.12
N THR A 306 -3.96 7.79 -1.17
CA THR A 306 -5.14 8.47 -1.70
C THR A 306 -6.28 8.47 -0.69
N HIS A 307 -6.54 7.33 -0.02
CA HIS A 307 -7.60 7.27 0.99
C HIS A 307 -7.26 8.14 2.21
N ALA A 308 -6.00 8.19 2.64
CA ALA A 308 -5.56 9.12 3.69
C ALA A 308 -5.79 10.58 3.29
N SER A 309 -5.51 10.94 2.04
CA SER A 309 -5.79 12.28 1.53
C SER A 309 -7.27 12.62 1.53
N LEU A 310 -8.12 11.72 1.03
CA LEU A 310 -9.58 11.93 1.01
C LEU A 310 -10.14 12.01 2.44
N LEU A 311 -9.64 11.19 3.36
CA LEU A 311 -10.08 11.21 4.75
C LEU A 311 -9.64 12.50 5.46
N ALA A 312 -8.43 12.99 5.20
CA ALA A 312 -7.96 14.26 5.76
C ALA A 312 -8.89 15.41 5.36
N ASP A 313 -9.21 15.53 4.06
CA ASP A 313 -10.10 16.59 3.56
C ASP A 313 -11.52 16.48 4.15
N SER A 314 -12.06 15.25 4.30
CA SER A 314 -13.36 15.04 4.97
C SER A 314 -13.34 15.32 6.48
N LEU A 315 -12.27 14.94 7.18
CA LEU A 315 -12.13 15.23 8.61
C LEU A 315 -11.95 16.72 8.87
N HIS A 316 -11.20 17.43 8.03
CA HIS A 316 -11.05 18.88 8.14
C HIS A 316 -12.39 19.59 8.07
N ARG A 317 -13.25 19.23 7.10
CA ARG A 317 -14.62 19.74 7.00
C ARG A 317 -15.47 19.48 8.26
N PHE A 318 -15.29 18.32 8.90
CA PHE A 318 -16.00 18.00 10.13
C PHE A 318 -15.45 18.78 11.34
N LEU A 319 -14.13 18.87 11.46
CA LEU A 319 -13.44 19.41 12.62
C LEU A 319 -13.45 20.95 12.63
N CYS A 320 -13.22 21.57 11.48
CA CYS A 320 -13.08 23.02 11.28
C CYS A 320 -14.39 23.67 10.79
N ASP A 321 -14.97 23.17 9.69
CA ASP A 321 -16.15 23.83 9.08
C ASP A 321 -17.46 23.51 9.80
N GLY A 322 -17.44 22.59 10.77
CA GLY A 322 -18.63 22.16 11.51
C GLY A 322 -19.62 21.34 10.68
N ALA A 323 -19.20 20.81 9.52
CA ALA A 323 -20.06 19.98 8.69
C ALA A 323 -20.48 18.69 9.43
N PRO A 324 -21.72 18.19 9.27
CA PRO A 324 -22.16 16.99 9.99
C PRO A 324 -21.28 15.75 9.72
N TRP A 325 -21.04 14.97 10.78
CA TRP A 325 -20.21 13.74 10.72
C TRP A 325 -20.66 12.78 9.62
N ASP A 326 -21.95 12.45 9.57
CA ASP A 326 -22.46 11.47 8.62
C ASP A 326 -22.35 11.94 7.17
N VAL A 327 -22.42 13.25 6.93
CA VAL A 327 -22.24 13.84 5.58
C VAL A 327 -20.79 13.71 5.15
N THR A 328 -19.85 14.19 5.96
CA THR A 328 -18.41 14.18 5.62
C THR A 328 -17.85 12.75 5.48
N MET A 329 -18.31 11.82 6.31
CA MET A 329 -17.87 10.43 6.23
C MET A 329 -18.54 9.63 5.11
N SER A 330 -19.79 9.93 4.77
CA SER A 330 -20.44 9.40 3.56
C SER A 330 -19.72 9.88 2.30
N ASP A 331 -19.35 11.17 2.25
CA ASP A 331 -18.53 11.74 1.17
C ASP A 331 -17.18 11.01 1.04
N TYR A 332 -16.49 10.77 2.17
CA TYR A 332 -15.24 10.01 2.19
C TYR A 332 -15.42 8.61 1.61
N ARG A 333 -16.40 7.84 2.12
CA ARG A 333 -16.71 6.48 1.65
C ARG A 333 -16.97 6.48 0.15
N SER A 334 -17.80 7.39 -0.34
CA SER A 334 -18.17 7.51 -1.75
C SER A 334 -16.95 7.78 -2.65
N GLN A 335 -16.12 8.75 -2.26
CA GLN A 335 -14.92 9.13 -3.02
C GLN A 335 -13.87 8.02 -3.02
N ALA A 336 -13.58 7.43 -1.86
CA ALA A 336 -12.63 6.32 -1.71
C ALA A 336 -13.06 5.12 -2.57
N ARG A 337 -14.35 4.77 -2.55
CA ARG A 337 -14.90 3.71 -3.40
C ARG A 337 -14.80 4.07 -4.88
N LYS A 338 -15.24 5.26 -5.28
CA LYS A 338 -15.18 5.72 -6.68
C LYS A 338 -13.77 5.63 -7.24
N TRP A 339 -12.76 6.02 -6.46
CA TRP A 339 -11.36 5.95 -6.85
C TRP A 339 -10.88 4.50 -7.04
N SER A 340 -11.24 3.62 -6.12
CA SER A 340 -10.70 2.26 -6.08
C SER A 340 -11.50 1.20 -6.85
N GLU A 341 -12.78 1.45 -7.18
CA GLU A 341 -13.72 0.46 -7.71
C GLU A 341 -13.18 -0.28 -8.94
N LYS A 342 -12.60 0.46 -9.90
CA LYS A 342 -12.05 -0.14 -11.13
C LYS A 342 -10.90 -1.10 -10.83
N ALA A 343 -9.97 -0.70 -9.96
CA ALA A 343 -8.84 -1.53 -9.57
C ALA A 343 -9.31 -2.74 -8.73
N TYR A 344 -10.21 -2.50 -7.77
CA TYR A 344 -10.78 -3.54 -6.92
C TYR A 344 -11.47 -4.62 -7.75
N ARG A 345 -12.40 -4.25 -8.64
CA ARG A 345 -13.08 -5.19 -9.55
C ARG A 345 -12.10 -5.96 -10.42
N ARG A 346 -11.12 -5.27 -11.02
CA ARG A 346 -10.11 -5.93 -11.83
C ARG A 346 -9.37 -7.00 -11.01
N THR A 347 -8.96 -6.67 -9.79
CA THR A 347 -8.25 -7.63 -8.93
C THR A 347 -9.13 -8.79 -8.52
N SER A 348 -10.37 -8.57 -8.10
CA SER A 348 -11.27 -9.64 -7.66
C SER A 348 -11.73 -10.54 -8.81
N THR A 349 -11.95 -9.99 -10.00
CA THR A 349 -12.35 -10.75 -11.20
C THR A 349 -11.23 -11.65 -11.72
N TYR A 350 -9.99 -11.15 -11.85
CA TYR A 350 -8.91 -11.90 -12.50
C TYR A 350 -7.95 -12.59 -11.52
N ALA A 351 -8.11 -12.44 -10.20
CA ALA A 351 -7.16 -13.05 -9.27
C ALA A 351 -7.10 -14.59 -9.40
N ALA A 352 -8.22 -15.25 -9.70
CA ALA A 352 -8.23 -16.70 -9.90
C ALA A 352 -7.46 -17.13 -11.17
N ASP A 353 -7.58 -16.35 -12.25
CA ASP A 353 -6.91 -16.62 -13.53
C ASP A 353 -6.64 -15.33 -14.30
N LEU A 354 -5.35 -15.05 -14.55
CA LEU A 354 -4.91 -13.87 -15.29
C LEU A 354 -5.02 -14.05 -16.82
N ARG A 355 -5.13 -15.29 -17.32
CA ARG A 355 -5.10 -15.59 -18.77
C ARG A 355 -6.21 -14.92 -19.58
N PRO A 356 -7.47 -14.81 -19.09
CA PRO A 356 -8.50 -14.07 -19.82
C PRO A 356 -8.14 -12.58 -19.99
N MET A 357 -7.52 -11.96 -18.98
CA MET A 357 -7.09 -10.56 -19.06
C MET A 357 -5.94 -10.39 -20.06
N THR A 358 -4.94 -11.27 -20.03
CA THR A 358 -3.80 -11.18 -20.95
C THR A 358 -4.20 -11.45 -22.40
N ARG A 359 -5.05 -12.45 -22.64
CA ARG A 359 -5.62 -12.74 -23.97
C ARG A 359 -6.39 -11.55 -24.53
N ALA A 360 -7.27 -10.94 -23.74
CA ALA A 360 -8.02 -9.75 -24.16
C ALA A 360 -7.08 -8.57 -24.48
N ALA A 361 -5.98 -8.42 -23.73
CA ALA A 361 -4.98 -7.38 -23.98
C ALA A 361 -4.19 -7.59 -25.28
N LEU A 362 -3.88 -8.84 -25.64
CA LEU A 362 -3.24 -9.20 -26.91
C LEU A 362 -4.20 -9.03 -28.10
N GLN A 363 -5.44 -9.51 -27.98
CA GLN A 363 -6.48 -9.38 -29.02
C GLN A 363 -6.75 -7.91 -29.36
N LYS A 364 -6.85 -7.03 -28.35
CA LYS A 364 -7.03 -5.59 -28.58
C LYS A 364 -5.89 -4.95 -29.41
N ARG A 365 -4.73 -5.61 -29.49
CA ARG A 365 -3.54 -5.15 -30.22
C ARG A 365 -3.26 -5.95 -31.50
N GLY A 366 -4.11 -6.91 -31.87
CA GLY A 366 -3.89 -7.77 -33.02
C GLY A 366 -2.71 -8.74 -32.87
N LEU A 367 -2.37 -9.14 -31.64
CA LEU A 367 -1.24 -10.00 -31.30
C LEU A 367 -1.69 -11.41 -30.84
N SER A 368 -2.87 -11.87 -31.26
CA SER A 368 -3.51 -13.11 -30.75
C SER A 368 -3.20 -14.35 -31.54
#